data_AF-A0A963TEY4-F1
#
_entry.id   AF-A0A963TEY4-F1
#
_cell.length_a   1.000
_cell.length_b   1.000
_cell.length_c   1.000
_cell.angle_alpha   90.00
_cell.angle_beta   90.00
_cell.angle_gamma   90.00
#
_symmetry.space_group_name_H-M   'P 1'
#
loop_
_entity.id
_entity.type
_entity.pdbx_description
1 polymer ?
#
loop_
_entity_poly.entity_id
_entity_poly.type
_entity_poly.pdbx_seq_one_letter_code
_entity_poly.pdbx_strand_id
1 'polypeptide(L)'
;MTGAPPPLQSRTWTWTFDRPVAAIWPAMADTARFNEAAGLPKHTIAEVAQPDGSVRYLATAHKGSIPLAWEDFPVNWVAGRWMRHRRVFSQGPLAELIATLRFAETDGGCTLDYTLEAAPANWLGRLALATKFFSSAEANFTALADQARSYARGERPTPFNVPVPTLPEGAADRAHTLAGQIEATEHGHGLAGRLADLVLTGSEVDLWTIRPLSLARAWTVPERHAVEVCLEAVAQGLLRLRWDLVCPRCRVGKGSVPAMDQLPKGAHCPSCNIRYDRDYLRNVELAFHPATAIRQIAGGEYCLFGPMSTPHVKAQVTLDPGETRDEPLDLPPGP
;
A
#
# COMPACT_ATOMS: atom_id res chain seq x y z
N MET A 1 3.03 36.10 6.46
CA MET A 1 4.47 36.23 6.15
C MET A 1 4.79 35.26 5.03
N THR A 2 4.76 35.73 3.79
CA THR A 2 5.06 34.97 2.57
C THR A 2 6.55 35.14 2.24
N GLY A 3 7.39 34.37 2.93
CA GLY A 3 8.77 34.15 2.49
C GLY A 3 8.78 33.06 1.42
N ALA A 4 9.73 33.13 0.47
CA ALA A 4 9.96 32.04 -0.48
C ALA A 4 10.13 30.71 0.29
N PRO A 5 9.56 29.60 -0.20
CA PRO A 5 9.76 28.31 0.43
C PRO A 5 11.27 28.03 0.52
N PRO A 6 11.75 27.52 1.66
CA PRO A 6 13.17 27.22 1.83
C PRO A 6 13.63 26.20 0.77
N PRO A 7 14.89 26.27 0.32
CA PRO A 7 15.36 25.44 -0.78
C PRO A 7 15.27 23.96 -0.42
N LEU A 8 14.89 23.14 -1.40
CA LEU A 8 14.92 21.68 -1.29
C LEU A 8 16.37 21.22 -1.15
N GLN A 9 16.63 20.37 -0.16
CA GLN A 9 17.84 19.57 -0.07
C GLN A 9 17.54 18.22 -0.71
N SER A 10 18.48 17.69 -1.51
CA SER A 10 18.29 16.46 -2.28
C SER A 10 19.43 15.47 -2.06
N ARG A 11 19.10 14.19 -2.00
CA ARG A 11 20.03 13.05 -2.04
C ARG A 11 19.48 11.97 -2.95
N THR A 12 20.38 11.38 -3.75
CA THR A 12 20.06 10.26 -4.64
C THR A 12 20.95 9.08 -4.28
N TRP A 13 20.33 7.91 -4.23
CA TRP A 13 21.01 6.63 -4.05
C TRP A 13 20.68 5.73 -5.23
N THR A 14 21.66 4.97 -5.71
CA THR A 14 21.50 4.06 -6.83
C THR A 14 21.72 2.63 -6.36
N TRP A 15 20.75 1.77 -6.62
CA TRP A 15 20.87 0.32 -6.39
C TRP A 15 20.89 -0.42 -7.72
N THR A 16 21.82 -1.35 -7.89
CA THR A 16 21.91 -2.22 -9.07
C THR A 16 21.34 -3.58 -8.77
N PHE A 17 20.39 -4.06 -9.57
CA PHE A 17 19.75 -5.38 -9.46
C PHE A 17 20.18 -6.29 -10.60
N ASP A 18 20.31 -7.58 -10.29
CA ASP A 18 20.64 -8.68 -11.23
C ASP A 18 19.38 -9.35 -11.82
N ARG A 19 18.25 -8.64 -11.75
CA ARG A 19 16.94 -9.08 -12.26
C ARG A 19 16.34 -7.93 -13.09
N PRO A 20 15.50 -8.23 -14.09
CA PRO A 20 14.88 -7.20 -14.92
C PRO A 20 13.93 -6.33 -14.10
N VAL A 21 13.61 -5.13 -14.62
CA VAL A 21 12.71 -4.18 -13.96
C VAL A 21 11.36 -4.83 -13.58
N ALA A 22 10.82 -5.70 -14.44
CA ALA A 22 9.56 -6.39 -14.19
C ALA A 22 9.55 -7.25 -12.91
N ALA A 23 10.72 -7.71 -12.44
CA ALA A 23 10.85 -8.48 -11.21
C ALA A 23 11.05 -7.60 -9.96
N ILE A 24 11.62 -6.39 -10.11
CA ILE A 24 11.92 -5.46 -9.01
C ILE A 24 10.80 -4.45 -8.78
N TRP A 25 10.19 -3.95 -9.86
CA TRP A 25 9.13 -2.95 -9.84
C TRP A 25 7.98 -3.31 -8.90
N PRO A 26 7.42 -4.54 -8.90
CA PRO A 26 6.29 -4.87 -8.04
C PRO A 26 6.56 -4.68 -6.55
N ALA A 27 7.82 -4.81 -6.11
CA ALA A 27 8.22 -4.58 -4.73
C ALA A 27 8.54 -3.09 -4.48
N MET A 28 9.41 -2.49 -5.30
CA MET A 28 9.91 -1.12 -5.06
C MET A 28 8.89 -0.02 -5.37
N ALA A 29 7.93 -0.28 -6.28
CA ALA A 29 6.84 0.64 -6.59
C ALA A 29 5.60 0.42 -5.71
N ASP A 30 5.62 -0.58 -4.81
CA ASP A 30 4.59 -0.72 -3.79
C ASP A 30 4.88 0.19 -2.61
N THR A 31 4.51 1.45 -2.78
CA THR A 31 4.67 2.48 -1.75
C THR A 31 3.95 2.14 -0.45
N ALA A 32 2.86 1.38 -0.46
CA ALA A 32 2.14 1.06 0.76
C ALA A 32 2.94 0.03 1.59
N ARG A 33 3.32 -1.11 0.98
CA ARG A 33 4.14 -2.13 1.64
C ARG A 33 5.54 -1.62 1.99
N PHE A 34 6.15 -0.81 1.11
CA PHE A 34 7.45 -0.19 1.36
C PHE A 34 7.40 0.76 2.55
N ASN A 35 6.38 1.62 2.65
CA ASN A 35 6.24 2.55 3.77
C ASN A 35 5.94 1.84 5.09
N GLU A 36 5.13 0.78 5.06
CA GLU A 36 4.89 -0.08 6.24
C GLU A 36 6.20 -0.72 6.72
N ALA A 37 6.93 -1.38 5.81
CA ALA A 37 8.21 -2.04 6.12
C ALA A 37 9.27 -1.04 6.61
N ALA A 38 9.27 0.18 6.08
CA ALA A 38 10.14 1.27 6.53
C ALA A 38 9.77 1.81 7.93
N GLY A 39 8.65 1.39 8.51
CA GLY A 39 8.17 1.86 9.80
C GLY A 39 7.63 3.29 9.76
N LEU A 40 7.15 3.75 8.60
CA LEU A 40 6.54 5.07 8.47
C LEU A 40 5.12 5.05 9.07
N PRO A 41 4.66 6.15 9.69
CA PRO A 41 3.37 6.17 10.35
C PRO A 41 2.23 6.04 9.35
N LYS A 42 1.20 5.29 9.73
CA LYS A 42 -0.12 5.38 9.10
C LYS A 42 -0.69 6.78 9.26
N HIS A 43 -1.45 7.22 8.28
CA HIS A 43 -2.10 8.52 8.29
C HIS A 43 -3.58 8.41 7.95
N THR A 44 -4.37 9.31 8.53
CA THR A 44 -5.77 9.48 8.16
C THR A 44 -5.84 10.51 7.05
N ILE A 45 -6.61 10.23 6.00
CA ILE A 45 -6.78 11.11 4.85
C ILE A 45 -8.21 11.63 4.84
N ALA A 46 -8.36 12.94 4.72
CA ALA A 46 -9.61 13.59 4.37
C ALA A 46 -9.57 13.98 2.88
N GLU A 47 -10.53 13.49 2.11
CA GLU A 47 -10.69 13.85 0.70
C GLU A 47 -11.66 15.02 0.55
N VAL A 48 -11.18 16.14 0.01
CA VAL A 48 -11.95 17.38 -0.13
C VAL A 48 -12.16 17.67 -1.62
N ALA A 49 -13.38 17.41 -2.11
CA ALA A 49 -13.78 17.74 -3.46
C ALA A 49 -13.69 19.26 -3.71
N GLN A 50 -13.21 19.63 -4.89
CA GLN A 50 -13.06 21.02 -5.34
C GLN A 50 -14.13 21.37 -6.38
N PRO A 51 -14.45 22.67 -6.56
CA PRO A 51 -15.42 23.12 -7.57
C PRO A 51 -15.07 22.73 -9.01
N ASP A 52 -13.79 22.55 -9.31
CA ASP A 52 -13.28 22.14 -10.63
C ASP A 52 -13.32 20.61 -10.85
N GLY A 53 -13.85 19.85 -9.88
CA GLY A 53 -13.93 18.40 -9.91
C GLY A 53 -12.67 17.67 -9.43
N SER A 54 -11.58 18.39 -9.13
CA SER A 54 -10.39 17.81 -8.49
C SER A 54 -10.67 17.46 -7.02
N VAL A 55 -9.76 16.70 -6.42
CA VAL A 55 -9.83 16.31 -5.00
C VAL A 55 -8.51 16.63 -4.35
N ARG A 56 -8.57 17.29 -3.20
CA ARG A 56 -7.41 17.52 -2.33
C ARG A 56 -7.39 16.45 -1.24
N TYR A 57 -6.22 15.90 -0.96
CA TYR A 57 -6.05 14.84 0.04
C TYR A 57 -5.27 15.38 1.23
N LEU A 58 -5.97 15.64 2.32
CA LEU A 58 -5.38 16.22 3.52
C LEU A 58 -5.11 15.11 4.51
N ALA A 59 -3.84 14.80 4.71
CA ALA A 59 -3.38 13.74 5.58
C ALA A 59 -2.96 14.27 6.95
N THR A 60 -3.25 13.50 7.99
CA THR A 60 -2.81 13.76 9.36
C THR A 60 -2.21 12.51 9.98
N ALA A 61 -1.13 12.70 10.75
CA ALA A 61 -0.45 11.62 11.46
C ALA A 61 0.30 12.14 12.69
N HIS A 62 0.89 11.21 13.43
CA HIS A 62 1.83 11.51 14.49
C HIS A 62 3.13 10.75 14.28
N LYS A 63 4.25 11.40 14.54
CA LYS A 63 5.55 10.74 14.69
C LYS A 63 6.00 10.92 16.13
N GLY A 64 5.78 9.91 16.96
CA GLY A 64 5.86 10.07 18.42
C GLY A 64 4.87 11.14 18.88
N SER A 65 5.33 12.13 19.62
CA SER A 65 4.51 13.27 20.09
C SER A 65 4.39 14.41 19.07
N ILE A 66 5.03 14.32 17.90
CA ILE A 66 5.03 15.40 16.91
C ILE A 66 3.82 15.22 15.98
N PRO A 67 2.84 16.14 16.00
CA PRO A 67 1.75 16.12 15.04
C PRO A 67 2.26 16.51 13.65
N LEU A 68 1.76 15.81 12.63
CA LEU A 68 2.06 16.04 11.22
C LEU A 68 0.75 16.24 10.46
N ALA A 69 0.74 17.23 9.57
CA ALA A 69 -0.34 17.43 8.62
C ALA A 69 0.23 17.87 7.28
N TRP A 70 -0.29 17.30 6.19
CA TRP A 70 0.16 17.62 4.84
C TRP A 70 -0.96 17.45 3.81
N GLU A 71 -0.78 18.07 2.67
CA GLU A 71 -1.49 17.72 1.45
C GLU A 71 -0.68 16.67 0.70
N ASP A 72 -1.32 15.55 0.41
CA ASP A 72 -0.78 14.44 -0.35
C ASP A 72 -1.23 14.56 -1.82
N PHE A 73 -0.28 14.61 -2.74
CA PHE A 73 -0.57 14.72 -4.16
C PHE A 73 -0.62 13.32 -4.79
N PRO A 74 -1.58 13.04 -5.69
CA PRO A 74 -1.62 11.77 -6.41
C PRO A 74 -0.24 11.41 -6.96
N VAL A 75 0.22 10.19 -6.66
CA VAL A 75 1.52 9.71 -7.15
C VAL A 75 1.50 9.78 -8.67
N ASN A 76 2.58 10.31 -9.23
CA ASN A 76 2.79 10.31 -10.67
C ASN A 76 3.65 9.09 -11.02
N TRP A 77 3.31 8.32 -12.05
CA TRP A 77 4.14 7.20 -12.48
C TRP A 77 3.93 6.80 -13.93
N VAL A 78 4.93 6.09 -14.43
CA VAL A 78 4.87 5.23 -15.60
C VAL A 78 5.40 3.86 -15.19
N ALA A 79 4.55 2.83 -15.34
CA ALA A 79 4.85 1.49 -14.84
C ALA A 79 6.16 0.95 -15.42
N GLY A 80 7.03 0.42 -14.56
CA GLY A 80 8.33 -0.11 -14.95
C GLY A 80 9.36 0.97 -15.32
N ARG A 81 9.08 2.26 -15.11
CA ARG A 81 10.01 3.34 -15.49
C ARG A 81 10.29 4.29 -14.34
N TRP A 82 9.28 4.98 -13.84
CA TRP A 82 9.48 5.96 -12.79
C TRP A 82 8.21 6.17 -11.97
N MET A 83 8.38 6.60 -10.72
CA MET A 83 7.30 7.21 -9.95
C MET A 83 7.81 8.40 -9.13
N ARG A 84 6.93 9.35 -8.87
CA ARG A 84 7.19 10.55 -8.08
C ARG A 84 6.03 10.80 -7.13
N HIS A 85 6.33 10.87 -5.85
CA HIS A 85 5.39 11.14 -4.77
C HIS A 85 5.77 12.45 -4.09
N ARG A 86 4.81 13.35 -3.90
CA ARG A 86 5.01 14.69 -3.35
C ARG A 86 4.04 14.96 -2.21
N ARG A 87 4.56 15.50 -1.11
CA ARG A 87 3.79 15.94 0.05
C ARG A 87 4.18 17.36 0.43
N VAL A 88 3.19 18.21 0.66
CA VAL A 88 3.38 19.60 1.13
C VAL A 88 2.80 19.72 2.53
N PHE A 89 3.66 19.98 3.52
CA PHE A 89 3.31 19.94 4.93
C PHE A 89 2.78 21.29 5.40
N SER A 90 1.59 21.26 6.01
CA SER A 90 1.02 22.39 6.74
C SER A 90 1.43 22.37 8.22
N GLN A 91 1.83 21.21 8.74
CA GLN A 91 2.31 21.04 10.11
C GLN A 91 3.43 19.99 10.18
N GLY A 92 4.48 20.30 10.95
CA GLY A 92 5.60 19.40 11.19
C GLY A 92 6.96 20.08 10.98
N PRO A 93 8.07 19.31 11.02
CA PRO A 93 9.42 19.85 10.82
C PRO A 93 9.75 20.14 9.36
N LEU A 94 9.11 19.45 8.41
CA LEU A 94 9.30 19.65 6.97
C LEU A 94 8.21 20.56 6.41
N ALA A 95 8.53 21.27 5.34
CA ALA A 95 7.59 22.02 4.51
C ALA A 95 7.20 21.22 3.26
N GLU A 96 8.11 20.41 2.73
CA GLU A 96 7.90 19.60 1.54
C GLU A 96 8.76 18.33 1.60
N LEU A 97 8.23 17.24 1.06
CA LEU A 97 8.94 15.97 0.86
C LEU A 97 8.58 15.42 -0.52
N ILE A 98 9.59 15.07 -1.30
CA ILE A 98 9.43 14.45 -2.61
C ILE A 98 10.27 13.17 -2.62
N ALA A 99 9.66 12.06 -3.01
CA ALA A 99 10.34 10.81 -3.27
C ALA A 99 10.16 10.46 -4.75
N THR A 100 11.27 10.29 -5.46
CA THR A 100 11.28 9.89 -6.87
C THR A 100 12.08 8.62 -7.02
N LEU A 101 11.53 7.61 -7.69
CA LEU A 101 12.30 6.47 -8.17
C LEU A 101 12.33 6.43 -9.69
N ARG A 102 13.45 6.00 -10.26
CA ARG A 102 13.64 5.81 -11.70
C ARG A 102 14.40 4.52 -11.96
N PHE A 103 13.86 3.69 -12.84
CA PHE A 103 14.49 2.48 -13.32
C PHE A 103 15.18 2.72 -14.65
N ALA A 104 16.31 2.05 -14.85
CA ALA A 104 16.94 1.87 -16.15
C ALA A 104 17.32 0.40 -16.34
N GLU A 105 17.11 -0.13 -17.54
CA GLU A 105 17.56 -1.47 -17.89
C GLU A 105 19.08 -1.51 -18.05
N THR A 106 19.67 -2.66 -17.76
CA THR A 106 21.08 -2.96 -18.03
C THR A 106 21.20 -4.35 -18.66
N ASP A 107 22.34 -4.66 -19.28
CA ASP A 107 22.57 -5.95 -19.96
C ASP A 107 22.33 -7.19 -19.07
N GLY A 108 22.40 -7.03 -17.75
CA GLY A 108 22.24 -8.10 -16.76
C GLY A 108 21.13 -7.89 -15.72
N GLY A 109 20.28 -6.87 -15.88
CA GLY A 109 19.23 -6.56 -14.90
C GLY A 109 18.72 -5.13 -15.00
N CYS A 110 18.78 -4.37 -13.91
CA CYS A 110 18.37 -2.97 -13.90
C CYS A 110 19.07 -2.15 -12.80
N THR A 111 19.09 -0.84 -12.95
CA THR A 111 19.39 0.10 -11.86
C THR A 111 18.14 0.80 -11.39
N LEU A 112 18.14 1.23 -10.13
CA LEU A 112 17.11 2.07 -9.52
C LEU A 112 17.76 3.26 -8.85
N ASP A 113 17.48 4.45 -9.37
CA ASP A 113 17.81 5.70 -8.71
C ASP A 113 16.65 6.12 -7.82
N TYR A 114 16.90 6.25 -6.52
CA TYR A 114 15.95 6.77 -5.55
C TYR A 114 16.43 8.13 -5.07
N THR A 115 15.67 9.17 -5.43
CA THR A 115 15.93 10.56 -5.03
C THR A 115 14.93 10.99 -3.96
N LEU A 116 15.46 11.40 -2.80
CA LEU A 116 14.68 12.00 -1.73
C LEU A 116 15.01 13.49 -1.63
N GLU A 117 13.98 14.32 -1.71
CA GLU A 117 14.10 15.77 -1.60
C GLU A 117 13.24 16.27 -0.44
N ALA A 118 13.78 17.19 0.37
CA ALA A 118 13.05 17.73 1.51
C ALA A 118 13.39 19.20 1.77
N ALA A 119 12.37 19.98 2.13
CA ALA A 119 12.53 21.37 2.56
C ALA A 119 12.16 21.50 4.05
N PRO A 120 12.93 22.23 4.87
CA PRO A 120 12.63 22.39 6.30
C PRO A 120 11.58 23.49 6.53
N ALA A 121 10.54 23.24 7.33
CA ALA A 121 9.57 24.28 7.70
C ALA A 121 10.06 25.20 8.84
N ASN A 122 10.93 24.67 9.71
CA ASN A 122 11.37 25.33 10.93
C ASN A 122 12.79 24.88 11.33
N TRP A 123 13.27 25.34 12.49
CA TRP A 123 14.61 25.02 12.97
C TRP A 123 14.80 23.52 13.27
N LEU A 124 13.75 22.81 13.72
CA LEU A 124 13.78 21.36 13.89
C LEU A 124 13.98 20.66 12.55
N GLY A 125 13.28 21.11 11.51
CA GLY A 125 13.50 20.67 10.13
C GLY A 125 14.93 20.88 9.67
N ARG A 126 15.48 22.09 9.87
CA ARG A 126 16.87 22.40 9.48
C ARG A 126 17.86 21.48 10.18
N LEU A 127 17.68 21.25 11.49
CA LEU A 127 18.53 20.34 12.26
C LEU A 127 18.41 18.90 11.77
N ALA A 128 17.19 18.42 11.51
CA ALA A 128 16.96 17.06 11.01
C ALA A 128 17.64 16.84 9.65
N LEU A 129 17.47 17.77 8.71
CA LEU A 129 18.04 17.68 7.36
C LEU A 129 19.56 17.84 7.34
N ALA A 130 20.12 18.69 8.22
CA ALA A 130 21.56 18.86 8.38
C ALA A 130 22.25 17.68 9.09
N THR A 131 21.50 16.75 9.66
CA THR A 131 22.04 15.63 10.44
C THR A 131 21.70 14.28 9.79
N LYS A 132 20.88 13.46 10.44
CA LYS A 132 20.71 12.04 10.10
C LYS A 132 19.54 11.76 9.16
N PHE A 133 18.74 12.74 8.76
CA PHE A 133 17.53 12.50 7.97
C PHE A 133 17.82 11.68 6.70
N PHE A 134 18.74 12.16 5.86
CA PHE A 134 19.05 11.47 4.60
C PHE A 134 19.84 10.17 4.82
N SER A 135 20.84 10.16 5.70
CA SER A 135 21.65 8.96 5.94
C SER A 135 20.87 7.84 6.63
N SER A 136 19.88 8.17 7.47
CA SER A 136 18.97 7.17 8.06
C SER A 136 17.96 6.66 7.04
N ALA A 137 17.47 7.52 6.14
CA ALA A 137 16.63 7.09 5.02
C ALA A 137 17.41 6.17 4.06
N GLU A 138 18.65 6.52 3.71
CA GLU A 138 19.55 5.71 2.89
C GLU A 138 19.77 4.33 3.48
N ALA A 139 20.14 4.25 4.76
CA ALA A 139 20.39 2.97 5.43
C ALA A 139 19.15 2.09 5.46
N ASN A 140 17.98 2.66 5.80
CA ASN A 140 16.72 1.93 5.85
C ASN A 140 16.28 1.46 4.46
N PHE A 141 16.30 2.36 3.47
CA PHE A 141 15.84 2.04 2.12
C PHE A 141 16.80 1.11 1.38
N THR A 142 18.10 1.17 1.66
CA THR A 142 19.06 0.17 1.15
C THR A 142 18.75 -1.21 1.71
N ALA A 143 18.47 -1.33 3.01
CA ALA A 143 18.05 -2.60 3.59
C ALA A 143 16.75 -3.14 2.97
N LEU A 144 15.81 -2.27 2.59
CA LEU A 144 14.60 -2.68 1.86
C LEU A 144 14.90 -3.05 0.40
N ALA A 145 15.78 -2.34 -0.28
CA ALA A 145 16.22 -2.69 -1.64
C ALA A 145 16.89 -4.08 -1.68
N ASP A 146 17.71 -4.41 -0.68
CA ASP A 146 18.30 -5.74 -0.55
C ASP A 146 17.24 -6.83 -0.31
N GLN A 147 16.21 -6.53 0.45
CA GLN A 147 15.07 -7.44 0.63
C GLN A 147 14.28 -7.64 -0.67
N ALA A 148 14.04 -6.58 -1.44
CA ALA A 148 13.41 -6.67 -2.75
C ALA A 148 14.26 -7.51 -3.73
N ARG A 149 15.59 -7.41 -3.66
CA ARG A 149 16.51 -8.25 -4.43
C ARG A 149 16.35 -9.73 -4.08
N SER A 150 16.42 -10.10 -2.80
CA SER A 150 16.24 -11.49 -2.37
C SER A 150 14.86 -12.03 -2.74
N TYR A 151 13.83 -11.20 -2.65
CA TYR A 151 12.48 -11.57 -3.09
C TYR A 151 12.43 -11.85 -4.60
N ALA A 152 13.00 -10.97 -5.43
CA ALA A 152 13.07 -11.18 -6.87
C ALA A 152 13.93 -12.39 -7.29
N ARG A 153 14.82 -12.87 -6.41
CA ARG A 153 15.57 -14.12 -6.59
C ARG A 153 14.82 -15.36 -6.11
N GLY A 154 13.68 -15.21 -5.44
CA GLY A 154 12.94 -16.33 -4.84
C GLY A 154 13.56 -16.85 -3.54
N GLU A 155 14.49 -16.11 -2.93
CA GLU A 155 15.17 -16.49 -1.69
C GLU A 155 14.28 -16.24 -0.44
N ARG A 156 13.16 -15.53 -0.62
CA ARG A 156 12.19 -15.21 0.43
C ARG A 156 10.77 -15.13 -0.13
N PRO A 157 9.75 -15.41 0.70
CA PRO A 157 8.36 -15.48 0.26
C PRO A 157 7.67 -14.11 0.15
N THR A 158 8.18 -13.07 0.81
CA THR A 158 7.59 -11.72 0.85
C THR A 158 8.63 -10.67 0.42
N PRO A 159 8.19 -9.54 -0.18
CA PRO A 159 9.11 -8.49 -0.63
C PRO A 159 9.85 -7.83 0.54
N PHE A 160 9.16 -7.62 1.66
CA PHE A 160 9.71 -6.94 2.82
C PHE A 160 9.28 -7.64 4.12
N ASN A 161 10.13 -7.50 5.13
CA ASN A 161 9.79 -7.76 6.52
C ASN A 161 9.05 -6.53 7.07
N VAL A 162 7.87 -6.74 7.64
CA VAL A 162 7.12 -5.67 8.30
C VAL A 162 7.45 -5.62 9.80
N PRO A 163 7.25 -4.47 10.47
CA PRO A 163 7.37 -4.38 11.92
C PRO A 163 6.50 -5.43 12.62
N VAL A 164 6.99 -5.98 13.73
CA VAL A 164 6.25 -6.97 14.53
C VAL A 164 4.93 -6.33 15.01
N PRO A 165 3.78 -6.94 14.71
CA PRO A 165 2.49 -6.38 15.08
C PRO A 165 2.26 -6.46 16.58
N THR A 166 1.56 -5.47 17.13
CA THR A 166 1.04 -5.53 18.49
C THR A 166 -0.26 -6.34 18.48
N LEU A 167 -0.26 -7.46 19.20
CA LEU A 167 -1.40 -8.36 19.26
C LEU A 167 -2.12 -8.26 20.62
N PRO A 168 -3.44 -8.49 20.69
CA PRO A 168 -4.13 -8.69 21.96
C PRO A 168 -3.53 -9.85 22.76
N GLU A 169 -3.61 -9.77 24.09
CA GLU A 169 -3.12 -10.86 24.96
C GLU A 169 -3.79 -12.20 24.61
N GLY A 170 -2.99 -13.27 24.50
CA GLY A 170 -3.44 -14.61 24.12
C GLY A 170 -3.91 -14.77 22.67
N ALA A 171 -3.74 -13.77 21.80
CA ALA A 171 -4.20 -13.83 20.42
C ALA A 171 -3.55 -14.96 19.59
N ALA A 172 -2.26 -15.22 19.81
CA ALA A 172 -1.53 -16.30 19.13
C ALA A 172 -2.12 -17.67 19.51
N ASP A 173 -2.27 -17.97 20.80
CA ASP A 173 -2.84 -19.23 21.28
C ASP A 173 -4.27 -19.42 20.80
N ARG A 174 -5.08 -18.34 20.81
CA ARG A 174 -6.43 -18.35 20.22
C ARG A 174 -6.37 -18.68 18.73
N ALA A 175 -5.54 -17.99 17.95
CA ALA A 175 -5.44 -18.21 16.51
C ALA A 175 -5.00 -19.65 16.18
N HIS A 176 -4.04 -20.22 16.91
CA HIS A 176 -3.62 -21.62 16.74
C HIS A 176 -4.71 -22.61 17.15
N THR A 177 -5.46 -22.33 18.21
CA THR A 177 -6.61 -23.15 18.60
C THR A 177 -7.69 -23.16 17.50
N LEU A 178 -8.03 -21.98 16.97
CA LEU A 178 -8.98 -21.84 15.87
C LEU A 178 -8.46 -22.53 14.61
N ALA A 179 -7.16 -22.45 14.31
CA ALA A 179 -6.56 -23.18 13.20
C ALA A 179 -6.74 -24.69 13.35
N GLY A 180 -6.55 -25.25 14.55
CA GLY A 180 -6.83 -26.66 14.82
C GLY A 180 -8.29 -27.05 14.63
N GLN A 181 -9.23 -26.17 14.98
CA GLN A 181 -10.66 -26.38 14.75
C GLN A 181 -11.03 -26.36 13.27
N ILE A 182 -10.48 -25.40 12.51
CA ILE A 182 -10.64 -25.30 11.05
C ILE A 182 -10.09 -26.57 10.39
N GLU A 183 -8.89 -27.03 10.80
CA GLU A 183 -8.25 -28.21 10.22
C GLU A 183 -8.97 -29.53 10.54
N ALA A 184 -9.75 -29.57 11.62
CA ALA A 184 -10.59 -30.72 11.95
C ALA A 184 -11.82 -30.87 11.04
N THR A 185 -12.12 -29.87 10.20
CA THR A 185 -13.22 -29.90 9.21
C THR A 185 -12.73 -30.38 7.85
N GLU A 186 -13.67 -30.70 6.95
CA GLU A 186 -13.34 -31.01 5.54
C GLU A 186 -12.83 -29.78 4.74
N HIS A 187 -12.87 -28.59 5.33
CA HIS A 187 -12.51 -27.32 4.69
C HIS A 187 -11.16 -26.75 5.13
N GLY A 188 -10.42 -27.46 5.99
CA GLY A 188 -9.10 -27.04 6.46
C GLY A 188 -8.00 -27.10 5.39
N HIS A 189 -8.01 -28.15 4.57
CA HIS A 189 -7.12 -28.37 3.41
C HIS A 189 -5.60 -28.31 3.71
N GLY A 190 -5.18 -28.48 4.96
CA GLY A 190 -3.79 -28.25 5.39
C GLY A 190 -3.37 -26.79 5.37
N LEU A 191 -4.32 -25.85 5.25
CA LEU A 191 -4.08 -24.42 5.08
C LEU A 191 -4.35 -23.60 6.35
N ALA A 192 -5.01 -24.18 7.36
CA ALA A 192 -5.46 -23.44 8.54
C ALA A 192 -4.29 -22.80 9.31
N GLY A 193 -3.19 -23.54 9.52
CA GLY A 193 -1.99 -23.02 10.17
C GLY A 193 -1.36 -21.86 9.39
N ARG A 194 -1.22 -22.02 8.07
CA ARG A 194 -0.68 -20.98 7.19
C ARG A 194 -1.55 -19.72 7.19
N LEU A 195 -2.87 -19.87 7.26
CA LEU A 195 -3.80 -18.75 7.36
C LEU A 195 -3.68 -18.03 8.72
N ALA A 196 -3.56 -18.78 9.82
CA ALA A 196 -3.33 -18.20 11.14
C ALA A 196 -2.00 -17.42 11.20
N ASP A 197 -0.92 -17.97 10.64
CA ASP A 197 0.38 -17.31 10.55
C ASP A 197 0.29 -16.00 9.73
N LEU A 198 -0.44 -16.03 8.61
CA LEU A 198 -0.70 -14.83 7.80
C LEU A 198 -1.44 -13.78 8.63
N VAL A 199 -2.50 -14.15 9.36
CA VAL A 199 -3.26 -13.23 10.20
C VAL A 199 -2.38 -12.63 11.31
N LEU A 200 -1.56 -13.44 11.96
CA LEU A 200 -0.72 -13.01 13.08
C LEU A 200 0.47 -12.15 12.65
N THR A 201 1.07 -12.43 11.49
CA THR A 201 2.38 -11.85 11.11
C THR A 201 2.37 -11.05 9.81
N GLY A 202 1.34 -11.21 8.98
CA GLY A 202 1.25 -10.56 7.68
C GLY A 202 1.25 -9.04 7.75
N SER A 203 1.62 -8.41 6.63
CA SER A 203 1.50 -6.97 6.40
C SER A 203 0.05 -6.52 6.61
N GLU A 204 -0.15 -5.38 7.27
CA GLU A 204 -1.47 -4.76 7.38
C GLU A 204 -2.04 -4.39 6.02
N VAL A 205 -1.20 -4.04 5.03
CA VAL A 205 -1.63 -3.78 3.65
C VAL A 205 -2.31 -5.01 3.05
N ASP A 206 -1.77 -6.21 3.31
CA ASP A 206 -2.34 -7.48 2.84
C ASP A 206 -3.57 -7.91 3.63
N LEU A 207 -3.58 -7.63 4.94
CA LEU A 207 -4.67 -7.99 5.84
C LEU A 207 -5.85 -7.03 5.80
N TRP A 208 -5.68 -5.83 5.22
CA TRP A 208 -6.79 -4.89 4.99
C TRP A 208 -7.89 -5.49 4.12
N THR A 209 -7.50 -6.33 3.14
CA THR A 209 -8.43 -7.04 2.27
C THR A 209 -7.82 -8.37 1.85
N ILE A 210 -8.12 -9.40 2.61
CA ILE A 210 -7.71 -10.76 2.29
C ILE A 210 -8.62 -11.29 1.18
N ARG A 211 -7.99 -11.60 0.03
CA ARG A 211 -8.66 -12.13 -1.15
C ARG A 211 -8.27 -13.61 -1.34
N PRO A 212 -9.20 -14.57 -1.24
CA PRO A 212 -8.87 -15.98 -1.34
C PRO A 212 -8.18 -16.36 -2.65
N LEU A 213 -8.57 -15.75 -3.78
CA LEU A 213 -7.94 -16.03 -5.07
C LEU A 213 -6.50 -15.51 -5.15
N SER A 214 -6.18 -14.42 -4.45
CA SER A 214 -4.79 -13.97 -4.33
C SER A 214 -3.98 -14.92 -3.46
N LEU A 215 -4.57 -15.45 -2.37
CA LEU A 215 -3.94 -16.48 -1.54
C LEU A 215 -3.71 -17.78 -2.32
N ALA A 216 -4.70 -18.22 -3.10
CA ALA A 216 -4.59 -19.43 -3.93
C ALA A 216 -3.37 -19.38 -4.86
N ARG A 217 -3.19 -18.24 -5.55
CA ARG A 217 -2.01 -18.00 -6.41
C ARG A 217 -0.71 -17.95 -5.60
N ALA A 218 -0.70 -17.25 -4.46
CA ALA A 218 0.50 -17.10 -3.64
C ALA A 218 0.93 -18.42 -2.98
N TRP A 219 -0.02 -19.28 -2.62
CA TRP A 219 0.22 -20.56 -1.97
C TRP A 219 0.33 -21.73 -2.95
N THR A 220 0.07 -21.48 -4.24
CA THR A 220 0.04 -22.49 -5.30
C THR A 220 -0.93 -23.64 -4.95
N VAL A 221 -2.16 -23.29 -4.60
CA VAL A 221 -3.23 -24.24 -4.23
C VAL A 221 -4.49 -24.00 -5.06
N PRO A 222 -5.40 -24.99 -5.17
CA PRO A 222 -6.67 -24.81 -5.86
C PRO A 222 -7.47 -23.64 -5.28
N GLU A 223 -8.08 -22.84 -6.16
CA GLU A 223 -8.87 -21.66 -5.76
C GLU A 223 -9.96 -22.02 -4.75
N ARG A 224 -10.64 -23.15 -4.98
CA ARG A 224 -11.69 -23.67 -4.09
C ARG A 224 -11.17 -23.89 -2.67
N HIS A 225 -9.98 -24.45 -2.50
CA HIS A 225 -9.43 -24.74 -1.16
C HIS A 225 -9.15 -23.44 -0.40
N ALA A 226 -8.60 -22.43 -1.07
CA ALA A 226 -8.35 -21.12 -0.45
C ALA A 226 -9.66 -20.41 -0.07
N VAL A 227 -10.71 -20.54 -0.90
CA VAL A 227 -12.04 -19.99 -0.58
C VAL A 227 -12.67 -20.70 0.61
N GLU A 228 -12.66 -22.03 0.62
CA GLU A 228 -13.27 -22.85 1.68
C GLU A 228 -12.59 -22.62 3.03
N VAL A 229 -11.26 -22.61 3.09
CA VAL A 229 -10.55 -22.34 4.36
C VAL A 229 -10.83 -20.92 4.87
N CYS A 230 -11.00 -19.92 4.00
CA CYS A 230 -11.36 -18.57 4.41
C CYS A 230 -12.79 -18.49 4.95
N LEU A 231 -13.74 -19.22 4.35
CA LEU A 231 -15.13 -19.28 4.81
C LEU A 231 -15.24 -20.03 6.14
N GLU A 232 -14.55 -21.16 6.27
CA GLU A 232 -14.48 -21.92 7.52
C GLU A 232 -13.82 -21.09 8.63
N ALA A 233 -12.76 -20.35 8.30
CA ALA A 233 -12.13 -19.42 9.23
C ALA A 233 -13.07 -18.31 9.72
N VAL A 234 -14.08 -17.92 8.94
CA VAL A 234 -15.14 -17.00 9.41
C VAL A 234 -16.09 -17.71 10.37
N ALA A 235 -16.50 -18.94 10.06
CA ALA A 235 -17.36 -19.75 10.94
C ALA A 235 -16.71 -19.98 12.31
N GLN A 236 -15.40 -20.27 12.34
CA GLN A 236 -14.63 -20.47 13.57
C GLN A 236 -14.18 -19.14 14.24
N GLY A 237 -14.33 -18.00 13.57
CA GLY A 237 -14.01 -16.68 14.14
C GLY A 237 -12.54 -16.25 14.10
N LEU A 238 -11.71 -16.89 13.26
CA LEU A 238 -10.36 -16.41 12.93
C LEU A 238 -10.42 -15.20 12.00
N LEU A 239 -11.33 -15.25 11.03
CA LEU A 239 -11.61 -14.18 10.09
C LEU A 239 -13.01 -13.62 10.30
N ARG A 240 -13.24 -12.47 9.69
CA ARG A 240 -14.56 -11.90 9.46
C ARG A 240 -14.73 -11.70 7.96
N LEU A 241 -15.98 -11.69 7.53
CA LEU A 241 -16.39 -11.46 6.16
C LEU A 241 -17.08 -10.09 6.03
N ARG A 242 -16.90 -9.44 4.88
CA ARG A 242 -17.63 -8.24 4.49
C ARG A 242 -17.83 -8.21 2.97
N TRP A 243 -18.81 -7.44 2.53
CA TRP A 243 -19.09 -7.15 1.14
C TRP A 243 -18.65 -5.72 0.81
N ASP A 244 -17.76 -5.60 -0.17
CA ASP A 244 -17.20 -4.34 -0.62
C ASP A 244 -17.83 -3.93 -1.95
N LEU A 245 -18.39 -2.71 -2.00
CA LEU A 245 -18.82 -2.05 -3.22
C LEU A 245 -17.63 -1.27 -3.82
N VAL A 246 -17.05 -1.87 -4.85
CA VAL A 246 -15.77 -1.49 -5.45
C VAL A 246 -15.95 -0.34 -6.45
N CYS A 247 -15.13 0.69 -6.33
CA CYS A 247 -15.11 1.78 -7.31
C CYS A 247 -14.59 1.25 -8.66
N PRO A 248 -15.28 1.48 -9.80
CA PRO A 248 -14.84 0.97 -11.10
C PRO A 248 -13.53 1.61 -11.61
N ARG A 249 -13.16 2.80 -11.09
CA ARG A 249 -11.96 3.54 -11.49
C ARG A 249 -10.72 3.09 -10.72
N CYS A 250 -10.74 3.17 -9.40
CA CYS A 250 -9.58 2.79 -8.58
C CYS A 250 -9.57 1.32 -8.13
N ARG A 251 -10.68 0.59 -8.30
CA ARG A 251 -10.84 -0.81 -7.85
C ARG A 251 -10.66 -1.02 -6.35
N VAL A 252 -10.94 0.00 -5.55
CA VAL A 252 -10.96 -0.06 -4.08
C VAL A 252 -12.40 -0.08 -3.58
N GLY A 253 -12.69 -0.89 -2.56
CA GLY A 253 -13.96 -0.88 -1.85
C GLY A 253 -14.19 0.46 -1.14
N LYS A 254 -15.26 1.18 -1.49
CA LYS A 254 -15.61 2.48 -0.88
C LYS A 254 -16.91 2.45 -0.06
N GLY A 255 -17.64 1.34 -0.13
CA GLY A 255 -18.70 1.00 0.81
C GLY A 255 -18.49 -0.44 1.24
N SER A 256 -18.42 -0.67 2.55
CA SER A 256 -18.21 -2.01 3.12
C SER A 256 -19.33 -2.31 4.10
N VAL A 257 -19.99 -3.45 3.93
CA VAL A 257 -21.10 -3.88 4.79
C VAL A 257 -20.92 -5.34 5.22
N PRO A 258 -21.36 -5.73 6.42
CA PRO A 258 -21.21 -7.10 6.90
C PRO A 258 -22.08 -8.11 6.14
N ALA A 259 -23.19 -7.69 5.54
CA ALA A 259 -24.14 -8.56 4.87
C ALA A 259 -24.57 -8.01 3.48
N MET A 260 -24.80 -8.92 2.53
CA MET A 260 -25.04 -8.56 1.12
C MET A 260 -26.34 -7.77 0.90
N ASP A 261 -27.36 -8.01 1.72
CA ASP A 261 -28.64 -7.30 1.71
C ASP A 261 -28.52 -5.84 2.18
N GLN A 262 -27.44 -5.51 2.91
CA GLN A 262 -27.13 -4.15 3.36
C GLN A 262 -26.35 -3.35 2.32
N LEU A 263 -25.96 -3.94 1.19
CA LEU A 263 -25.24 -3.20 0.15
C LEU A 263 -26.10 -2.02 -0.36
N PRO A 264 -25.53 -0.82 -0.50
CA PRO A 264 -26.28 0.30 -1.04
C PRO A 264 -26.55 0.11 -2.54
N LYS A 265 -27.53 0.83 -3.09
CA LYS A 265 -27.85 0.81 -4.54
C LYS A 265 -26.76 1.44 -5.40
N GLY A 266 -25.91 2.27 -4.81
CA GLY A 266 -24.77 2.93 -5.42
C GLY A 266 -23.91 3.60 -4.36
N ALA A 267 -22.76 4.12 -4.76
CA ALA A 267 -21.83 4.81 -3.88
C ALA A 267 -21.17 6.00 -4.59
N HIS A 268 -20.62 6.90 -3.78
CA HIS A 268 -19.69 7.93 -4.23
C HIS A 268 -18.29 7.52 -3.75
N CYS A 269 -17.33 7.39 -4.67
CA CYS A 269 -15.92 7.28 -4.34
C CYS A 269 -15.34 8.68 -4.10
N PRO A 270 -15.02 9.08 -2.86
CA PRO A 270 -14.49 10.42 -2.58
C PRO A 270 -13.12 10.65 -3.23
N SER A 271 -12.31 9.60 -3.31
CA SER A 271 -10.96 9.66 -3.88
C SER A 271 -10.97 9.77 -5.42
N CYS A 272 -11.97 9.19 -6.10
CA CYS A 272 -12.09 9.34 -7.57
C CYS A 272 -13.03 10.47 -7.99
N ASN A 273 -13.76 11.04 -7.03
CA ASN A 273 -14.86 11.99 -7.22
C ASN A 273 -15.90 11.54 -8.25
N ILE A 274 -16.32 10.27 -8.18
CA ILE A 274 -17.34 9.70 -9.08
C ILE A 274 -18.44 9.01 -8.31
N ARG A 275 -19.65 9.05 -8.87
CA ARG A 275 -20.77 8.21 -8.45
C ARG A 275 -20.85 6.98 -9.34
N TYR A 276 -21.30 5.87 -8.77
CA TYR A 276 -21.48 4.62 -9.49
C TYR A 276 -22.56 3.77 -8.82
N ASP A 277 -23.30 3.03 -9.63
CA ASP A 277 -24.34 2.13 -9.15
C ASP A 277 -23.76 0.75 -8.79
N ARG A 278 -24.49 0.01 -7.97
CA ARG A 278 -24.16 -1.38 -7.64
C ARG A 278 -24.50 -2.28 -8.81
N ASP A 279 -23.51 -3.07 -9.22
CA ASP A 279 -23.61 -4.16 -10.17
C ASP A 279 -22.96 -5.40 -9.55
N TYR A 280 -23.80 -6.37 -9.15
CA TYR A 280 -23.36 -7.59 -8.48
C TYR A 280 -22.33 -8.40 -9.27
N LEU A 281 -22.29 -8.28 -10.60
CA LEU A 281 -21.35 -9.01 -11.44
C LEU A 281 -20.02 -8.27 -11.62
N ARG A 282 -20.02 -6.95 -11.47
CA ARG A 282 -18.87 -6.11 -11.88
C ARG A 282 -18.16 -5.43 -10.73
N ASN A 283 -18.85 -5.09 -9.65
CA ASN A 283 -18.28 -4.22 -8.62
C ASN A 283 -18.68 -4.57 -7.18
N VAL A 284 -19.11 -5.81 -6.95
CA VAL A 284 -19.31 -6.36 -5.61
C VAL A 284 -18.25 -7.41 -5.35
N GLU A 285 -17.47 -7.22 -4.30
CA GLU A 285 -16.40 -8.13 -3.88
C GLU A 285 -16.69 -8.69 -2.49
N LEU A 286 -16.53 -10.00 -2.32
CA LEU A 286 -16.47 -10.62 -1.00
C LEU A 286 -15.04 -10.57 -0.49
N ALA A 287 -14.83 -9.94 0.66
CA ALA A 287 -13.52 -9.77 1.25
C ALA A 287 -13.47 -10.31 2.68
N PHE A 288 -12.29 -10.80 3.06
CA PHE A 288 -12.01 -11.27 4.40
C PHE A 288 -11.05 -10.31 5.11
N HIS A 289 -11.14 -10.29 6.43
CA HIS A 289 -10.28 -9.49 7.31
C HIS A 289 -10.10 -10.22 8.63
N PRO A 290 -8.99 -10.01 9.36
CA PRO A 290 -8.80 -10.59 10.68
C PRO A 290 -9.95 -10.28 11.63
N ALA A 291 -10.34 -11.26 12.45
CA ALA A 291 -11.23 -10.98 13.57
C ALA A 291 -10.52 -10.07 14.58
N THR A 292 -11.23 -9.06 15.10
CA THR A 292 -10.66 -8.05 16.01
C THR A 292 -10.11 -8.64 17.31
N ALA A 293 -10.65 -9.78 17.76
CA ALA A 293 -10.15 -10.52 18.92
C ALA A 293 -8.79 -11.22 18.68
N ILE A 294 -8.39 -11.37 17.41
CA ILE A 294 -7.11 -11.95 16.99
C ILE A 294 -6.14 -10.85 16.61
N ARG A 295 -6.54 -9.96 15.71
CA ARG A 295 -5.70 -8.81 15.30
C ARG A 295 -6.56 -7.65 14.87
N GLN A 296 -6.39 -6.51 15.55
CA GLN A 296 -7.02 -5.26 15.15
C GLN A 296 -6.15 -4.57 14.11
N ILE A 297 -6.64 -4.49 12.87
CA ILE A 297 -6.03 -3.64 11.85
C ILE A 297 -6.61 -2.23 12.02
N ALA A 298 -5.84 -1.35 12.66
CA ALA A 298 -6.26 0.04 12.83
C ALA A 298 -6.37 0.71 11.45
N GLY A 299 -7.38 1.57 11.27
CA GLY A 299 -7.58 2.32 10.04
C GLY A 299 -6.43 3.29 9.73
N GLY A 300 -6.55 3.96 8.58
CA GLY A 300 -5.50 4.80 8.02
C GLY A 300 -4.72 4.09 6.92
N GLU A 301 -3.91 4.84 6.19
CA GLU A 301 -3.22 4.39 4.99
C GLU A 301 -1.71 4.61 5.14
N TYR A 302 -0.91 3.77 4.47
CA TYR A 302 0.55 3.97 4.34
C TYR A 302 0.91 4.80 3.11
N CYS A 303 0.07 4.75 2.07
CA CYS A 303 0.20 5.56 0.87
C CYS A 303 -1.15 5.63 0.15
N LEU A 304 -1.39 6.76 -0.52
CA LEU A 304 -2.56 7.00 -1.35
C LEU A 304 -2.17 6.89 -2.84
N PHE A 305 -2.92 6.10 -3.62
CA PHE A 305 -2.77 5.99 -5.09
C PHE A 305 -1.36 5.63 -5.59
N GLY A 306 -0.67 4.71 -4.92
CA GLY A 306 0.59 4.17 -5.44
C GLY A 306 0.37 3.26 -6.67
N PRO A 307 1.41 3.04 -7.50
CA PRO A 307 1.32 2.18 -8.68
C PRO A 307 0.79 0.77 -8.38
N MET A 308 1.18 0.18 -7.24
CA MET A 308 0.72 -1.15 -6.83
C MET A 308 -0.58 -1.14 -6.02
N SER A 309 -1.08 0.04 -5.62
CA SER A 309 -2.43 0.19 -5.09
C SER A 309 -3.48 0.17 -6.21
N THR A 310 -3.11 0.60 -7.42
CA THR A 310 -3.94 0.54 -8.64
C THR A 310 -3.17 -0.10 -9.80
N PRO A 311 -2.81 -1.39 -9.72
CA PRO A 311 -1.89 -2.04 -10.68
C PRO A 311 -2.44 -2.15 -12.11
N HIS A 312 -3.74 -1.92 -12.31
CA HIS A 312 -4.39 -1.81 -13.62
C HIS A 312 -4.12 -0.47 -14.31
N VAL A 313 -3.73 0.58 -13.58
CA VAL A 313 -3.37 1.89 -14.14
C VAL A 313 -1.87 1.90 -14.46
N LYS A 314 -1.53 1.88 -15.75
CA LYS A 314 -0.14 1.76 -16.21
C LYS A 314 0.61 3.10 -16.26
N ALA A 315 -0.11 4.20 -16.39
CA ALA A 315 0.44 5.55 -16.28
C ALA A 315 -0.55 6.47 -15.58
N GLN A 316 -0.04 7.31 -14.69
CA GLN A 316 -0.78 8.42 -14.08
C GLN A 316 0.16 9.62 -14.02
N VAL A 317 -0.20 10.67 -14.75
CA VAL A 317 0.63 11.86 -14.91
C VAL A 317 -0.24 13.08 -14.74
N THR A 318 0.14 13.96 -13.82
CA THR A 318 -0.41 15.30 -13.66
C THR A 318 0.25 16.21 -14.68
N LEU A 319 -0.57 17.01 -15.37
CA LEU A 319 -0.13 18.01 -16.35
C LEU A 319 -0.69 19.37 -15.95
N ASP A 320 0.11 20.42 -16.11
CA ASP A 320 -0.35 21.80 -15.98
C ASP A 320 -1.25 22.18 -17.17
N PRO A 321 -2.10 23.22 -17.04
CA PRO A 321 -2.95 23.69 -18.12
C PRO A 321 -2.12 24.04 -19.38
N GLY A 322 -2.38 23.34 -20.49
CA GLY A 322 -1.67 23.51 -21.75
C GLY A 322 -0.33 22.77 -21.84
N GLU A 323 0.07 22.02 -20.81
CA GLU A 323 1.24 21.16 -20.86
C GLU A 323 0.98 19.92 -21.72
N THR A 324 1.95 19.61 -22.59
CA THR A 324 2.00 18.35 -23.33
C THR A 324 3.23 17.59 -22.86
N ARG A 325 3.08 16.28 -22.62
CA ARG A 325 4.18 15.41 -22.20
C ARG A 325 4.15 14.10 -22.95
N ASP A 326 5.30 13.73 -23.51
CA ASP A 326 5.52 12.43 -24.13
C ASP A 326 6.15 11.48 -23.10
N GLU A 327 5.47 10.38 -22.81
CA GLU A 327 5.95 9.35 -21.90
C GLU A 327 5.96 8.00 -22.62
N PRO A 328 7.12 7.32 -22.69
CA PRO A 328 7.18 6.00 -23.27
C PRO A 328 6.50 4.99 -22.35
N LEU A 329 5.59 4.17 -22.89
CA LEU A 329 4.77 3.24 -22.13
C LEU A 329 4.71 1.88 -22.84
N ASP A 330 4.98 0.82 -22.08
CA ASP A 330 4.88 -0.55 -22.57
C ASP A 330 3.55 -1.14 -22.09
N LEU A 331 2.61 -1.31 -23.01
CA LEU A 331 1.31 -1.90 -22.73
C LEU A 331 1.26 -3.32 -23.27
N PRO A 332 0.86 -4.32 -22.47
CA PRO A 332 0.55 -5.63 -23.02
C PRO A 332 -0.62 -5.50 -24.00
N PRO A 333 -0.73 -6.41 -24.99
CA PRO A 333 -1.93 -6.50 -25.81
C PRO A 333 -3.18 -6.52 -24.93
N GLY A 334 -4.18 -5.74 -25.30
CA GLY A 334 -5.47 -5.73 -24.61
C GLY A 334 -6.15 -7.11 -24.67
N PRO A 335 -7.10 -7.39 -23.76
CA PRO A 335 -7.93 -8.60 -23.83
C PRO A 335 -8.76 -8.66 -25.12
#